data_AF-A0A959MTY3-F1
#
_entry.id   AF-A0A959MTY3-F1
#
_cell.length_a   1.000
_cell.length_b   1.000
_cell.length_c   1.000
_cell.angle_alpha   90.00
_cell.angle_beta   90.00
_cell.angle_gamma   90.00
#
_symmetry.space_group_name_H-M   'P 1'
#
loop_
_entity.id
_entity.type
_entity.pdbx_description
1 polymer ?
#
loop_
_entity_poly.entity_id
_entity_poly.type
_entity_poly.pdbx_seq_one_letter_code
_entity_poly.pdbx_strand_id
1 'polypeptide(L)'
;MRQFYRGRTQRLRFTIYFLLIVVLANLRFLMLWKLFGITDIYGFTGYENVAEEYKSTFFLTDFLTGILLLYIFSIPVVRRFHDLDKGGEKFFFMLVPIFNLVYIVRLMFEKGTVGPNQYGPDPQNPTDQDVFTRAVKCPRCRAILDVEYTRGGERTFTCPVCNSEITV
;
A
#
# COMPACT_ATOMS: atom_id res chain seq x y z
N MET A 1 14.68 10.01 2.17
CA MET A 1 13.19 10.01 2.12
C MET A 1 12.56 9.20 0.98
N ARG A 2 13.17 9.06 -0.22
CA ARG A 2 12.53 8.36 -1.36
C ARG A 2 12.34 6.85 -1.20
N GLN A 3 13.04 6.17 -0.29
CA GLN A 3 12.98 4.70 -0.17
C GLN A 3 11.61 4.19 0.30
N PHE A 4 10.99 4.82 1.30
CA PHE A 4 9.73 4.34 1.88
C PHE A 4 8.55 4.46 0.92
N TYR A 5 8.57 5.42 0.01
CA TYR A 5 7.50 5.65 -0.96
C TYR A 5 7.69 4.88 -2.28
N ARG A 6 8.79 4.13 -2.43
CA ARG A 6 9.00 3.31 -3.63
C ARG A 6 8.09 2.09 -3.66
N GLY A 7 7.70 1.72 -4.87
CA GLY A 7 6.89 0.54 -5.14
C GLY A 7 5.39 0.81 -5.10
N ARG A 8 4.64 -0.27 -5.27
CA ARG A 8 3.18 -0.30 -5.42
C ARG A 8 2.55 -1.13 -4.32
N THR A 9 1.34 -0.77 -3.92
CA THR A 9 0.57 -1.54 -2.93
C THR A 9 -0.77 -1.97 -3.51
N GLN A 10 -1.05 -3.27 -3.42
CA GLN A 10 -2.32 -3.84 -3.84
C GLN A 10 -3.49 -3.42 -2.94
N ARG A 11 -4.69 -3.39 -3.50
CA ARG A 11 -5.92 -2.98 -2.80
C ARG A 11 -6.19 -3.72 -1.48
N LEU A 12 -5.91 -5.02 -1.38
CA LEU A 12 -6.12 -5.79 -0.15
C LEU A 12 -5.17 -5.36 0.97
N ARG A 13 -3.87 -5.26 0.68
CA ARG A 13 -2.87 -4.78 1.65
C ARG A 13 -3.17 -3.36 2.08
N PHE A 14 -3.52 -2.50 1.12
CA PHE A 14 -3.95 -1.14 1.41
C PHE A 14 -5.16 -1.10 2.35
N THR A 15 -6.19 -1.91 2.08
CA THR A 15 -7.39 -1.98 2.91
C THR A 15 -7.06 -2.44 4.33
N ILE A 16 -6.20 -3.44 4.50
CA ILE A 16 -5.75 -3.89 5.83
C ILE A 16 -5.01 -2.77 6.56
N TYR A 17 -4.03 -2.11 5.92
CA TYR A 17 -3.30 -1.00 6.53
C TYR A 17 -4.21 0.16 6.90
N PHE A 18 -5.16 0.51 6.04
CA PHE A 18 -6.15 1.55 6.29
C PHE A 18 -7.00 1.19 7.52
N LEU A 19 -7.57 -0.02 7.58
CA LEU A 19 -8.37 -0.47 8.71
C LEU A 19 -7.57 -0.47 10.02
N LEU A 20 -6.32 -0.95 10.00
CA LEU A 20 -5.45 -0.93 11.18
C LEU A 20 -5.21 0.51 11.67
N ILE A 21 -4.91 1.44 10.76
CA ILE A 21 -4.68 2.85 11.12
C ILE A 21 -5.96 3.50 11.64
N VAL A 22 -7.12 3.20 11.04
CA VAL A 22 -8.43 3.67 11.52
C VAL A 22 -8.71 3.15 12.94
N VAL A 23 -8.44 1.87 13.22
CA VAL A 23 -8.59 1.32 14.57
C VAL A 23 -7.67 2.03 15.56
N LEU A 24 -6.39 2.21 15.23
CA LEU A 24 -5.43 2.92 16.09
C LEU A 24 -5.83 4.38 16.32
N ALA A 25 -6.34 5.06 15.30
CA ALA A 25 -6.84 6.43 15.41
C ALA A 25 -8.08 6.52 16.30
N ASN A 26 -9.00 5.56 16.22
CA ASN A 26 -10.17 5.50 17.10
C ASN A 26 -9.78 5.17 18.54
N LEU A 27 -8.84 4.25 18.78
CA LEU A 27 -8.33 3.96 20.12
C LEU A 27 -7.69 5.20 20.75
N ARG A 28 -6.89 5.96 19.98
CA ARG A 28 -6.34 7.26 20.38
C ARG A 28 -7.46 8.25 20.72
N PHE A 29 -8.49 8.36 19.88
CA PHE A 29 -9.64 9.24 20.12
C PHE A 29 -10.42 8.88 21.39
N LEU A 30 -10.60 7.59 21.68
CA LEU A 30 -11.25 7.13 22.90
C LEU A 30 -10.41 7.45 24.15
N MET A 31 -9.08 7.34 24.08
CA MET A 31 -8.20 7.75 25.18
C MET A 31 -8.29 9.26 25.43
N LEU A 32 -8.34 10.07 24.37
CA LEU A 32 -8.55 11.52 24.44
C LEU A 32 -9.84 11.88 25.18
N TRP A 33 -10.95 11.27 24.77
CA TRP A 33 -12.26 11.59 25.34
C TRP A 33 -12.35 11.26 26.84
N LYS A 34 -11.73 10.16 27.27
CA LYS A 34 -11.65 9.78 28.69
C LYS A 34 -10.79 10.76 29.50
N LEU A 35 -9.64 11.17 28.96
CA LEU A 35 -8.72 12.08 29.64
C LEU A 35 -9.30 13.49 29.76
N PHE A 36 -10.01 13.97 28.74
CA PHE A 36 -10.74 15.23 28.81
C PHE A 36 -11.75 15.24 29.97
N GLY A 37 -12.55 14.18 30.08
CA GLY A 37 -13.50 14.03 31.20
C GLY A 37 -12.81 14.02 32.58
N ILE A 38 -11.64 13.37 32.71
CA ILE A 38 -10.85 13.40 33.95
C ILE A 38 -10.40 14.83 34.29
N THR A 39 -9.90 15.59 33.30
CA THR A 39 -9.43 16.97 33.54
C THR A 39 -10.57 17.92 33.92
N ASP A 40 -11.78 17.69 33.41
CA ASP A 40 -12.96 18.48 33.77
C ASP A 40 -13.44 18.18 35.20
N ILE A 41 -13.35 16.91 35.64
CA ILE A 41 -13.62 16.54 37.03
C ILE A 41 -12.65 17.26 37.99
N TYR A 42 -11.35 17.26 37.68
CA TYR A 42 -10.35 17.95 38.51
C TYR A 42 -10.59 19.46 38.60
N GLY A 43 -10.97 20.08 37.47
CA GLY A 43 -11.39 21.48 37.43
C GLY A 43 -12.59 21.75 38.33
N PHE A 44 -13.61 20.89 38.30
CA PHE A 44 -14.80 21.02 39.15
C PHE A 44 -14.49 20.86 40.66
N THR A 45 -13.54 20.00 41.02
CA THR A 45 -13.13 19.77 42.42
C THR A 45 -12.20 20.85 43.00
N GLY A 46 -11.84 21.87 42.22
CA GLY A 46 -10.96 22.97 42.66
C GLY A 46 -9.45 22.67 42.53
N TYR A 47 -9.06 21.63 41.80
CA TYR A 47 -7.65 21.30 41.51
C TYR A 47 -7.22 21.85 40.13
N GLU A 48 -7.44 23.14 39.90
CA GLU A 48 -7.27 23.77 38.58
C GLU A 48 -5.82 23.68 38.04
N ASN A 49 -4.81 23.95 38.89
CA ASN A 49 -3.41 23.87 38.51
C ASN A 49 -3.01 22.48 37.99
N VAL A 50 -3.57 21.43 38.61
CA VAL A 50 -3.33 20.04 38.20
C VAL A 50 -4.05 19.78 36.88
N ALA A 51 -5.30 20.21 36.74
CA ALA A 51 -6.05 20.04 35.50
C ALA A 51 -5.35 20.69 34.29
N GLU A 52 -4.79 21.89 34.45
CA GLU A 52 -4.07 22.59 33.39
C GLU A 52 -2.76 21.90 32.97
N GLU A 53 -1.97 21.42 33.94
CA GLU A 53 -0.73 20.68 33.66
C GLU A 53 -1.00 19.42 32.83
N TYR A 54 -2.03 18.65 33.21
CA TYR A 54 -2.45 17.45 32.48
C TYR A 54 -2.99 17.79 31.09
N LYS A 55 -3.77 18.87 30.95
CA LYS A 55 -4.29 19.33 29.64
C LYS A 55 -3.12 19.62 28.69
N SER A 56 -2.17 20.46 29.08
CA SER A 56 -1.10 20.91 28.16
C SER A 56 -0.18 19.76 27.71
N THR A 57 0.26 18.91 28.65
CA THR A 57 1.12 17.76 28.37
C THR A 57 0.42 16.77 27.44
N PHE A 58 -0.87 16.55 27.67
CA PHE A 58 -1.66 15.64 26.86
C PHE A 58 -1.92 16.18 25.45
N PHE A 59 -2.25 17.46 25.30
CA PHE A 59 -2.40 18.07 23.97
C PHE A 59 -1.13 17.95 23.13
N LEU A 60 0.05 18.20 23.72
CA LEU A 60 1.32 18.10 23.01
C LEU A 60 1.61 16.65 22.58
N THR A 61 1.50 15.69 23.51
CA THR A 61 1.74 14.27 23.21
C THR A 61 0.75 13.73 22.19
N ASP A 62 -0.51 14.11 22.29
CA ASP A 62 -1.55 13.75 21.33
C ASP A 62 -1.22 14.32 19.94
N PHE A 63 -0.86 15.60 19.86
CA PHE A 63 -0.48 16.23 18.59
C PHE A 63 0.69 15.51 17.91
N LEU A 64 1.75 15.19 18.66
CA LEU A 64 2.92 14.47 18.14
C LEU A 64 2.57 13.06 17.66
N THR A 65 1.76 12.31 18.41
CA THR A 65 1.31 10.97 18.00
C THR A 65 0.38 11.03 16.78
N GLY A 66 -0.43 12.09 16.66
CA GLY A 66 -1.26 12.35 15.48
C GLY A 66 -0.42 12.56 14.22
N ILE A 67 0.65 13.36 14.32
CA ILE A 67 1.62 13.56 13.22
C ILE A 67 2.28 12.25 12.83
N LEU A 68 2.68 11.44 13.81
CA LEU A 68 3.28 10.13 13.55
C LEU A 68 2.32 9.18 12.81
N LEU A 69 1.06 9.10 13.26
CA LEU A 69 0.04 8.29 12.58
C LEU A 69 -0.22 8.79 11.15
N LEU A 70 -0.25 10.10 10.94
CA LEU A 70 -0.39 10.70 9.61
C LEU A 70 0.77 10.34 8.68
N TYR A 71 2.01 10.36 9.20
CA TYR A 71 3.20 9.94 8.46
C TYR A 71 3.17 8.44 8.13
N ILE A 72 2.74 7.59 9.06
CA ILE A 72 2.59 6.15 8.80
C ILE A 72 1.51 5.91 7.74
N PHE A 73 0.42 6.69 7.79
CA PHE A 73 -0.68 6.61 6.83
C PHE A 73 -0.30 7.07 5.42
N SER A 74 0.58 8.06 5.27
CA SER A 74 0.96 8.55 3.94
C SER A 74 1.67 7.49 3.10
N ILE A 75 2.42 6.57 3.71
CA ILE A 75 3.20 5.55 3.02
C ILE A 75 2.32 4.59 2.17
N PRO A 76 1.37 3.83 2.75
CA PRO A 76 0.53 2.90 1.99
C PRO A 76 -0.36 3.63 0.98
N VAL A 77 -0.77 4.87 1.30
CA VAL A 77 -1.63 5.69 0.44
C VAL A 77 -0.89 6.15 -0.82
N VAL A 78 0.32 6.68 -0.68
CA VAL A 78 1.14 7.09 -1.83
C VAL A 78 1.49 5.86 -2.69
N ARG A 79 1.87 4.73 -2.08
CA ARG A 79 2.10 3.48 -2.82
C ARG A 79 0.85 2.94 -3.51
N ARG A 80 -0.34 3.26 -3.01
CA ARG A 80 -1.62 2.91 -3.66
C ARG A 80 -1.91 3.83 -4.83
N PHE A 81 -1.61 5.13 -4.75
CA PHE A 81 -1.66 6.01 -5.92
C PHE A 81 -0.68 5.59 -7.00
N HIS A 82 0.54 5.18 -6.63
CA HIS A 82 1.51 4.61 -7.56
C HIS A 82 0.97 3.35 -8.27
N ASP A 83 0.15 2.55 -7.60
CA ASP A 83 -0.49 1.39 -8.21
C ASP A 83 -1.59 1.76 -9.23
N LEU A 84 -2.14 2.97 -9.12
CA LEU A 84 -3.08 3.55 -10.09
C LEU A 84 -2.38 4.41 -11.16
N ASP A 85 -1.06 4.31 -11.26
CA ASP A 85 -0.18 5.14 -12.11
C ASP A 85 -0.41 6.65 -11.94
N LYS A 86 -0.67 7.04 -10.68
CA LYS A 86 -0.86 8.43 -10.27
C LYS A 86 0.27 8.85 -9.35
N GLY A 87 0.69 10.10 -9.47
CA GLY A 87 1.67 10.69 -8.57
C GLY A 87 1.19 10.80 -7.12
N GLY A 88 2.15 10.75 -6.19
CA GLY A 88 1.94 10.80 -4.74
C GLY A 88 1.50 12.16 -4.19
N GLU A 89 1.57 13.23 -4.99
CA GLU A 89 1.07 14.56 -4.64
C GLU A 89 -0.43 14.55 -4.29
N LYS A 90 -1.17 13.56 -4.80
CA LYS A 90 -2.60 13.40 -4.50
C LYS A 90 -2.87 13.07 -3.04
N PHE A 91 -1.85 12.71 -2.26
CA PHE A 91 -1.96 12.56 -0.83
C PHE A 91 -2.45 13.84 -0.13
N PHE A 92 -2.04 15.03 -0.58
CA PHE A 92 -2.45 16.28 0.06
C PHE A 92 -3.97 16.52 -0.03
N PHE A 93 -4.64 16.03 -1.08
CA PHE A 93 -6.09 16.12 -1.20
C PHE A 93 -6.84 15.27 -0.16
N MET A 94 -6.19 14.24 0.42
CA MET A 94 -6.77 13.48 1.53
C MET A 94 -6.75 14.24 2.86
N LEU A 95 -6.07 15.38 2.97
CA LEU A 95 -6.19 16.23 4.16
C LEU A 95 -7.53 16.97 4.20
N VAL A 96 -8.25 17.06 3.08
CA VAL A 96 -9.58 17.67 3.02
C VAL A 96 -10.65 16.60 3.26
N PRO A 97 -11.51 16.71 4.30
CA PRO A 97 -12.39 15.63 4.74
C PRO A 97 -13.30 15.02 3.64
N ILE A 98 -13.92 15.86 2.80
CA ILE A 98 -14.84 15.40 1.76
C ILE A 98 -14.08 14.65 0.66
N PHE A 99 -12.96 15.21 0.18
CA PHE A 99 -12.12 14.55 -0.82
C PHE A 99 -11.52 13.26 -0.26
N ASN A 100 -11.15 13.25 1.02
CA ASN A 100 -10.61 12.08 1.69
C ASN A 100 -11.54 10.87 1.57
N LEU A 101 -12.83 11.05 1.87
CA LEU A 101 -13.82 9.98 1.78
C LEU A 101 -13.92 9.40 0.37
N VAL A 102 -14.03 10.27 -0.65
CA VAL A 102 -14.12 9.85 -2.06
C VAL A 102 -12.86 9.10 -2.50
N TYR A 103 -11.68 9.62 -2.16
CA TYR A 103 -10.42 8.99 -2.54
C TYR A 103 -10.17 7.67 -1.83
N ILE A 104 -10.48 7.54 -0.53
CA ILE A 104 -10.35 6.27 0.20
C ILE A 104 -11.21 5.20 -0.46
N VAL A 105 -12.49 5.50 -0.73
CA VAL A 105 -13.39 4.54 -1.40
C VAL A 105 -12.80 4.13 -2.74
N ARG A 106 -12.35 5.09 -3.54
CA ARG A 106 -11.70 4.81 -4.82
C ARG A 106 -10.45 3.93 -4.66
N LEU A 107 -9.57 4.23 -3.70
CA LEU A 107 -8.35 3.49 -3.44
C LEU A 107 -8.62 2.05 -2.94
N MET A 108 -9.72 1.81 -2.22
CA MET A 108 -10.12 0.49 -1.74
C MET A 108 -10.67 -0.41 -2.86
N PHE A 109 -11.43 0.15 -3.81
CA PHE A 109 -12.17 -0.65 -4.81
C PHE A 109 -11.56 -0.63 -6.22
N GLU A 110 -10.93 0.47 -6.64
CA GLU A 110 -10.39 0.61 -8.00
C GLU A 110 -9.29 -0.43 -8.25
N LYS A 111 -9.26 -1.03 -9.45
CA LYS A 111 -8.22 -1.99 -9.82
C LYS A 111 -6.93 -1.23 -10.14
N GLY A 112 -5.79 -1.80 -9.72
CA GLY A 112 -4.46 -1.32 -10.11
C GLY A 112 -4.17 -1.46 -11.60
N THR A 113 -3.10 -0.81 -12.07
CA THR A 113 -2.61 -0.98 -13.43
C THR A 113 -2.06 -2.40 -13.64
N VAL A 114 -2.41 -3.04 -14.75
CA VAL A 114 -1.90 -4.39 -15.09
C VAL A 114 -0.50 -4.25 -15.68
N GLY A 115 0.44 -5.06 -15.20
CA GLY A 115 1.82 -5.05 -15.69
C GLY A 115 2.69 -3.95 -15.07
N PRO A 116 3.94 -3.79 -15.53
CA PRO A 116 4.87 -2.81 -14.99
C PRO A 116 4.39 -1.37 -15.26
N ASN A 117 4.61 -0.48 -14.29
CA ASN A 117 4.41 0.97 -14.47
C ASN A 117 5.66 1.73 -14.02
N GLN A 118 5.65 3.06 -14.13
CA GLN A 118 6.79 3.92 -13.78
C GLN A 118 7.23 3.84 -12.30
N TYR A 119 6.39 3.28 -11.43
CA TYR A 119 6.63 3.11 -10.00
C TYR A 119 7.08 1.71 -9.60
N GLY A 120 7.10 0.75 -10.54
CA GLY A 120 7.66 -0.57 -10.34
C GLY A 120 6.84 -1.72 -10.92
N PRO A 121 7.24 -2.96 -10.59
CA PRO A 121 6.60 -4.18 -11.09
C PRO A 121 5.18 -4.35 -10.56
N ASP A 122 4.37 -5.16 -11.24
CA ASP A 122 3.01 -5.49 -10.80
C ASP A 122 3.06 -6.26 -9.46
N PRO A 123 2.42 -5.76 -8.39
CA PRO A 123 2.43 -6.42 -7.10
C PRO A 123 1.62 -7.73 -7.05
N GLN A 124 0.74 -8.01 -8.03
CA GLN A 124 0.01 -9.27 -8.12
C GLN A 124 0.76 -10.34 -8.90
N ASN A 125 1.38 -9.97 -10.02
CA ASN A 125 2.10 -10.89 -10.90
C ASN A 125 3.53 -10.42 -11.18
N PRO A 126 4.46 -10.53 -10.21
CA PRO A 126 5.84 -10.13 -10.41
C PRO A 126 6.59 -11.02 -11.42
N THR A 127 6.22 -12.30 -11.54
CA THR A 127 6.84 -13.29 -12.43
C THR A 127 6.48 -13.15 -13.89
N ASP A 128 5.31 -12.58 -14.22
CA ASP A 128 4.90 -12.33 -15.63
C ASP A 128 5.87 -11.38 -16.34
N GLN A 129 6.67 -10.63 -15.59
CA GLN A 129 7.69 -9.72 -16.11
C GLN A 129 8.98 -10.41 -16.54
N ASP A 130 9.20 -11.63 -16.04
CA ASP A 130 10.33 -12.47 -16.41
C ASP A 130 9.95 -13.50 -17.47
N VAL A 131 8.71 -13.51 -17.96
CA VAL A 131 8.26 -14.39 -19.04
C VAL A 131 8.76 -13.84 -20.38
N PHE A 132 9.69 -14.57 -20.99
CA PHE A 132 10.20 -14.29 -22.33
C PHE A 132 9.55 -15.23 -23.33
N THR A 133 9.02 -14.68 -24.41
CA THR A 133 8.56 -15.47 -25.57
C THR A 133 9.68 -15.52 -26.60
N ARG A 134 10.06 -16.74 -27.03
CA ARG A 134 11.03 -16.93 -28.11
C ARG A 134 10.50 -17.94 -29.11
N ALA A 135 10.60 -17.60 -30.40
CA ALA A 135 10.40 -18.56 -31.47
C ALA A 135 11.62 -19.49 -31.55
N VAL A 136 11.40 -20.79 -31.35
CA VAL A 136 12.44 -21.84 -31.41
C VAL A 136 12.03 -22.86 -32.46
N LYS A 137 13.00 -23.29 -33.27
CA LYS A 137 12.78 -24.31 -34.29
C LYS A 137 13.06 -25.69 -33.72
N CYS A 138 12.10 -26.61 -33.84
CA CYS A 138 12.29 -27.99 -33.42
C CYS A 138 13.41 -28.67 -34.25
N PRO A 139 14.43 -29.29 -33.63
CA PRO A 139 15.51 -29.96 -34.35
C PRO A 139 15.02 -31.20 -35.13
N ARG A 140 13.91 -31.82 -34.71
CA ARG A 140 13.39 -33.06 -35.29
C ARG A 140 12.38 -32.82 -36.41
N CYS A 141 11.30 -32.06 -36.14
CA CYS A 141 10.22 -31.86 -37.12
C CYS A 141 10.27 -30.50 -37.83
N ARG A 142 11.20 -29.61 -37.45
CA ARG A 142 11.35 -28.25 -38.00
C ARG A 142 10.15 -27.31 -37.80
N ALA A 143 9.14 -27.71 -37.02
CA ALA A 143 8.07 -26.81 -36.60
C ALA A 143 8.65 -25.62 -35.83
N ILE A 144 8.07 -24.43 -36.06
CA ILE A 144 8.39 -23.21 -35.30
C ILE A 144 7.43 -23.18 -34.11
N LEU A 145 7.99 -23.03 -32.92
CA LEU A 145 7.26 -23.06 -31.65
C LEU A 145 7.55 -21.77 -30.90
N ASP A 146 6.51 -21.10 -30.45
CA ASP A 146 6.64 -19.99 -29.52
C ASP A 146 6.66 -20.56 -28.11
N VAL A 147 7.84 -20.55 -27.49
CA VAL A 147 8.02 -21.04 -26.12
C VAL A 147 8.12 -19.85 -25.17
N GLU A 148 7.33 -19.93 -24.10
CA GLU A 148 7.36 -18.98 -22.99
C GLU A 148 8.20 -19.57 -21.86
N TYR A 149 9.17 -18.81 -21.37
CA TYR A 149 10.05 -19.25 -20.29
C TYR A 149 10.36 -18.11 -19.33
N THR A 150 10.51 -18.43 -18.04
CA THR A 150 10.88 -17.43 -17.03
C THR A 150 12.39 -17.32 -16.85
N ARG A 151 12.86 -16.17 -16.37
CA ARG A 151 14.27 -15.98 -16.00
C ARG A 151 14.67 -16.96 -14.88
N GLY A 152 15.41 -18.01 -15.22
CA GLY A 152 15.83 -19.06 -14.28
C GLY A 152 14.82 -20.21 -14.11
N GLY A 153 13.75 -20.23 -14.91
CA GLY A 153 12.81 -21.35 -14.99
C GLY A 153 13.31 -22.50 -15.86
N GLU A 154 12.47 -23.53 -15.97
CA GLU A 154 12.72 -24.68 -16.82
C GLU A 154 12.87 -24.24 -18.29
N ARG A 155 13.92 -24.72 -18.94
CA ARG A 155 14.24 -24.39 -20.33
C ARG A 155 14.06 -25.57 -21.27
N THR A 156 13.45 -26.64 -20.79
CA THR A 156 13.18 -27.86 -21.55
C THR A 156 11.69 -27.92 -21.85
N PHE A 157 11.35 -27.96 -23.13
CA PHE A 157 9.98 -27.97 -23.63
C PHE A 157 9.76 -29.17 -24.54
N THR A 158 8.57 -29.75 -24.53
CA THR A 158 8.21 -30.84 -25.43
C THR A 158 7.54 -30.30 -26.69
N CYS A 159 7.98 -30.78 -27.86
CA CYS A 159 7.37 -30.40 -29.12
C CYS A 159 5.97 -31.04 -29.25
N PRO A 160 4.90 -30.25 -29.48
CA PRO A 160 3.55 -30.80 -29.64
C PRO A 160 3.36 -31.64 -30.91
N VAL A 161 4.25 -31.49 -31.90
CA VAL A 161 4.16 -32.19 -33.20
C VAL A 161 4.84 -33.56 -33.16
N CYS A 162 6.04 -33.64 -32.57
CA CYS A 162 6.88 -34.85 -32.64
C CYS A 162 7.38 -35.36 -31.28
N ASN A 163 6.91 -34.76 -30.19
CA ASN A 163 7.21 -35.12 -28.81
C ASN A 163 8.71 -35.18 -28.47
N SER A 164 9.55 -34.46 -29.22
CA SER A 164 10.98 -34.29 -28.89
C SER A 164 11.16 -33.20 -27.85
N GLU A 165 12.09 -33.38 -26.93
CA GLU A 165 12.54 -32.33 -26.02
C GLU A 165 13.36 -31.26 -26.75
N ILE A 166 13.15 -30.00 -26.38
CA ILE A 166 13.78 -28.80 -26.94
C ILE A 166 14.33 -27.99 -25.77
N THR A 167 15.62 -27.66 -25.79
CA THR A 167 16.28 -26.84 -24.76
C THR A 167 16.63 -25.46 -25.30
N VAL A 168 16.36 -24.39 -24.53
CA VAL A 168 16.45 -22.97 -24.97
C VAL A 168 17.54 -22.15 -24.28
#